data_AF-A0A2D0AXT3-F1
#
_entry.id   AF-A0A2D0AXT3-F1
#
_cell.length_a   1.000
_cell.length_b   1.000
_cell.length_c   1.000
_cell.angle_alpha   90.00
_cell.angle_beta   90.00
_cell.angle_gamma   90.00
#
_symmetry.space_group_name_H-M   'P 1'
#
loop_
_entity.id
_entity.type
_entity.pdbx_description
1 polymer ?
#
loop_
_entity_poly.entity_id
_entity_poly.type
_entity_poly.pdbx_seq_one_letter_code
_entity_poly.pdbx_strand_id
1 'polypeptide(L)'
;MDTVGYNPRAGNVVDVLHALGNCLTGTNEAWQTRFAHRIDNFADLFEDDSGAAWYRQVPLVIRGQAVPVAAAETTCPEDLFRLLAPQHRDLLLAESTEVRQLVPSDLPQVLCLDDWHHTTLRVRPPSPERERQRQLHESLTRHAPPHNRAPFEVRPSDIETYQQISEVLATANPSHYQPTRPGDKHWRNWPMSGAL
;
A
#
# COMPACT_ATOMS: atom_id res chain seq x y z
N MET A 1 -4.42 7.05 -15.11
CA MET A 1 -3.12 6.39 -15.22
C MET A 1 -2.65 6.04 -13.81
N ASP A 2 -3.19 4.97 -13.25
CA ASP A 2 -2.78 4.45 -11.94
C ASP A 2 -1.32 3.99 -12.02
N THR A 3 -0.56 4.03 -10.93
CA THR A 3 0.85 3.61 -10.92
C THR A 3 1.08 2.46 -9.99
N VAL A 4 1.93 1.55 -10.44
CA VAL A 4 2.67 0.62 -9.60
C VAL A 4 3.80 1.37 -8.91
N GLY A 5 3.93 1.22 -7.60
CA GLY A 5 5.09 1.71 -6.86
C GLY A 5 6.32 0.87 -7.18
N TYR A 6 7.42 1.50 -7.56
CA TYR A 6 8.72 0.85 -7.71
C TYR A 6 9.65 1.37 -6.63
N ASN A 7 10.20 0.45 -5.83
CA ASN A 7 11.28 0.72 -4.90
C ASN A 7 12.52 -0.01 -5.44
N PRO A 8 13.59 0.69 -5.84
CA PRO A 8 14.79 0.05 -6.37
C PRO A 8 15.43 -0.92 -5.36
N ARG A 9 15.25 -0.70 -4.05
CA ARG A 9 15.72 -1.64 -3.01
C ARG A 9 14.89 -2.93 -2.92
N ALA A 10 13.65 -2.91 -3.42
CA ALA A 10 12.78 -4.09 -3.38
C ALA A 10 13.12 -5.10 -4.49
N GLY A 11 13.86 -4.68 -5.54
CA GLY A 11 14.34 -5.57 -6.60
C GLY A 11 13.25 -6.30 -7.39
N ASN A 12 12.01 -5.79 -7.41
CA ASN A 12 10.90 -6.23 -8.26
C ASN A 12 9.72 -5.24 -8.17
N VAL A 13 8.69 -5.44 -9.00
CA VAL A 13 7.33 -5.00 -8.68
C VAL A 13 6.74 -6.00 -7.69
N VAL A 14 6.53 -5.54 -6.46
CA VAL A 14 6.08 -6.40 -5.36
C VAL A 14 4.65 -6.04 -4.97
N ASP A 15 3.78 -7.03 -5.05
CA ASP A 15 2.46 -6.96 -4.43
C ASP A 15 2.55 -7.45 -2.99
N VAL A 16 2.09 -6.62 -2.05
CA VAL A 16 2.21 -6.87 -0.61
C VAL A 16 0.84 -7.24 -0.07
N LEU A 17 0.65 -8.53 0.19
CA LEU A 17 -0.58 -9.02 0.78
C LEU A 17 -0.39 -9.12 2.30
N HIS A 18 -1.24 -8.41 3.03
CA HIS A 18 -1.16 -8.34 4.49
C HIS A 18 -2.54 -8.61 5.09
N ALA A 19 -2.63 -9.60 5.98
CA ALA A 19 -3.87 -9.94 6.69
C ALA A 19 -3.86 -9.44 8.13
N LEU A 20 -4.98 -8.86 8.54
CA LEU A 20 -5.23 -8.32 9.88
C LEU A 20 -6.57 -8.84 10.38
N GLY A 21 -6.62 -9.36 11.60
CA GLY A 21 -7.88 -9.76 12.23
C GLY A 21 -7.72 -10.75 13.37
N ASN A 22 -8.60 -10.65 14.36
CA ASN A 22 -8.61 -11.56 15.53
C ASN A 22 -9.06 -12.98 15.18
N CYS A 23 -9.71 -13.18 14.03
CA CYS A 23 -10.14 -14.48 13.53
C CYS A 23 -9.03 -15.29 12.83
N LEU A 24 -7.80 -14.75 12.73
CA LEU A 24 -6.64 -15.44 12.16
C LEU A 24 -6.02 -16.45 13.16
N THR A 25 -6.85 -17.19 13.89
CA THR A 25 -6.44 -18.10 14.97
C THR A 25 -5.66 -19.29 14.43
N GLY A 26 -4.59 -19.70 15.13
CA GLY A 26 -3.77 -20.87 14.75
C GLY A 26 -2.64 -20.55 13.76
N THR A 27 -2.50 -19.29 13.36
CA THR A 27 -1.33 -18.80 12.63
C THR A 27 -0.33 -18.27 13.65
N ASN A 28 0.94 -18.66 13.53
CA ASN A 28 2.01 -18.15 14.39
C ASN A 28 1.95 -16.61 14.37
N GLU A 29 2.04 -15.93 15.52
CA GLU A 29 1.78 -14.48 15.71
C GLU A 29 2.64 -13.52 14.86
N ALA A 30 3.47 -14.07 13.97
CA ALA A 30 4.04 -13.34 12.86
C ALA A 30 2.93 -12.98 11.87
N TRP A 31 2.51 -11.73 11.89
CA TRP A 31 1.82 -11.01 10.80
C TRP A 31 2.03 -11.71 9.46
N GLN A 32 1.00 -12.35 8.89
CA GLN A 32 1.13 -13.02 7.60
C GLN A 32 1.21 -11.96 6.49
N THR A 33 2.42 -11.44 6.31
CA THR A 33 2.77 -10.61 5.16
C THR A 33 3.35 -11.52 4.12
N ARG A 34 2.76 -11.50 2.93
CA ARG A 34 3.30 -12.19 1.76
C ARG A 34 3.70 -11.17 0.72
N PHE A 35 4.90 -11.36 0.19
CA PHE A 35 5.44 -10.58 -0.89
C PHE A 35 5.35 -11.41 -2.15
N ALA A 36 4.59 -10.94 -3.13
CA ALA A 36 4.48 -11.58 -4.42
C ALA A 36 5.23 -10.74 -5.46
N HIS A 37 6.33 -11.30 -5.97
CA HIS A 37 7.08 -10.70 -7.07
C HIS A 37 6.30 -10.89 -8.36
N ARG A 38 6.00 -9.80 -9.07
CA ARG A 38 5.12 -9.83 -10.25
C ARG A 38 5.85 -10.01 -11.56
N ILE A 39 7.13 -9.67 -11.61
CA ILE A 39 7.94 -9.81 -12.81
C ILE A 39 8.81 -11.05 -12.69
N ASP A 40 8.52 -12.06 -13.50
CA ASP A 40 9.15 -13.37 -13.47
C ASP A 40 10.59 -13.30 -14.01
N ASN A 41 10.80 -12.53 -15.08
CA ASN A 41 12.10 -12.35 -15.73
C ASN A 41 12.85 -11.10 -15.22
N PHE A 42 12.64 -10.67 -13.97
CA PHE A 42 13.20 -9.41 -13.47
C PHE A 42 14.73 -9.35 -13.57
N ALA A 43 15.40 -10.47 -13.29
CA ALA A 43 16.86 -10.58 -13.38
C ALA A 43 17.39 -10.37 -14.81
N ASP A 44 16.57 -10.65 -15.83
CA ASP A 44 16.96 -10.49 -17.24
C ASP A 44 16.80 -9.04 -17.72
N LEU A 45 16.16 -8.17 -16.94
CA LEU A 45 15.88 -6.79 -17.33
C LEU A 45 17.06 -5.86 -17.20
N PHE A 46 18.00 -6.13 -16.29
CA PHE A 46 19.11 -5.24 -16.01
C PHE A 46 20.42 -5.88 -16.46
N GLU A 47 21.33 -5.07 -17.04
CA GLU A 47 22.54 -5.60 -17.66
C GLU A 47 23.55 -6.14 -16.64
N ASP A 48 23.73 -5.43 -15.51
CA ASP A 48 24.88 -5.68 -14.62
C ASP A 48 24.51 -5.88 -13.13
N ASP A 49 23.41 -5.30 -12.62
CA ASP A 49 22.85 -5.60 -11.30
C ASP A 49 21.45 -4.99 -11.14
N SER A 50 20.66 -5.51 -10.19
CA SER A 50 19.34 -4.99 -9.84
C SER A 50 19.45 -3.58 -9.24
N GLY A 51 19.41 -2.56 -10.10
CA GLY A 51 19.74 -1.17 -9.75
C GLY A 51 20.46 -0.38 -10.86
N ALA A 52 20.76 -1.01 -12.00
CA ALA A 52 21.31 -0.32 -13.16
C ALA A 52 20.34 0.79 -13.67
N ALA A 53 20.92 1.91 -14.12
CA ALA A 53 20.17 3.04 -14.68
C ALA A 53 19.49 2.73 -16.03
N TRP A 54 19.75 1.56 -16.60
CA TRP A 54 19.31 1.13 -17.92
C TRP A 54 18.80 -0.30 -17.88
N TYR A 55 17.74 -0.57 -18.64
CA TYR A 55 17.14 -1.90 -18.78
C TYR A 55 17.22 -2.38 -20.24
N ARG A 56 17.29 -3.70 -20.41
CA ARG A 56 17.22 -4.35 -21.73
C ARG A 56 15.81 -4.20 -22.27
N GLN A 57 15.68 -3.86 -23.56
CA GLN A 57 14.40 -3.74 -24.27
C GLN A 57 13.79 -5.12 -24.59
N VAL A 58 13.55 -5.91 -23.54
CA VAL A 58 12.92 -7.23 -23.61
C VAL A 58 11.48 -7.15 -23.10
N PRO A 59 10.56 -8.01 -23.58
CA PRO A 59 9.23 -8.10 -22.99
C PRO A 59 9.30 -8.44 -21.50
N LEU A 60 8.43 -7.83 -20.70
CA LEU A 60 8.26 -8.21 -19.31
C LEU A 60 7.43 -9.48 -19.22
N VAL A 61 7.88 -10.47 -18.46
CA VAL A 61 7.09 -11.67 -18.19
C VAL A 61 6.41 -11.50 -16.85
N ILE A 62 5.09 -11.43 -16.85
CA ILE A 62 4.26 -11.22 -15.67
C ILE A 62 3.29 -12.39 -15.58
N ARG A 63 3.42 -13.23 -14.55
CA ARG A 63 2.62 -14.46 -14.38
C ARG A 63 2.67 -15.37 -15.62
N GLY A 64 3.85 -15.53 -16.21
CA GLY A 64 4.09 -16.30 -17.43
C GLY A 64 3.62 -15.61 -18.72
N GLN A 65 2.98 -14.44 -18.64
CA GLN A 65 2.53 -13.69 -19.81
C GLN A 65 3.59 -12.66 -20.24
N ALA A 66 4.03 -12.75 -21.51
CA ALA A 66 4.89 -11.73 -22.10
C ALA A 66 4.08 -10.45 -22.40
N VAL A 67 4.52 -9.33 -21.83
CA VAL A 67 3.92 -8.00 -21.94
C VAL A 67 4.93 -7.07 -22.62
N PRO A 68 4.63 -6.56 -23.82
CA PRO A 68 5.46 -5.55 -24.45
C PRO A 68 5.27 -4.21 -23.72
N VAL A 69 6.36 -3.54 -23.37
CA VAL A 69 6.29 -2.19 -22.81
C VAL A 69 6.85 -1.21 -23.83
N ALA A 70 5.99 -0.32 -24.34
CA ALA A 70 6.40 0.76 -25.23
C ALA A 70 7.06 1.89 -24.43
N ALA A 71 8.29 1.66 -23.98
CA ALA A 71 9.09 2.63 -23.23
C ALA A 71 10.33 3.03 -24.03
N ALA A 72 10.61 4.33 -24.13
CA ALA A 72 11.83 4.81 -24.76
C ALA A 72 13.06 4.34 -23.98
N GLU A 73 14.20 4.15 -24.63
CA GLU A 73 15.47 3.74 -23.98
C GLU A 73 15.92 4.69 -22.86
N THR A 74 15.44 5.94 -22.88
CA THR A 74 15.73 6.97 -21.87
C THR A 74 14.77 6.95 -20.68
N THR A 75 13.76 6.07 -20.67
CA THR A 75 12.80 5.97 -19.56
C THR A 75 13.54 5.44 -18.33
N CYS A 76 13.33 6.03 -17.16
CA CYS A 76 13.92 5.47 -15.95
C CYS A 76 13.13 4.22 -15.50
N PRO A 77 13.74 3.27 -14.77
CA PRO A 77 13.08 2.04 -14.33
C PRO A 77 11.77 2.29 -13.54
N GLU A 78 11.73 3.35 -12.72
CA GLU A 78 10.52 3.77 -12.00
C GLU A 78 9.36 4.02 -12.97
N ASP A 79 9.63 4.76 -14.05
CA ASP A 79 8.62 5.13 -15.03
C ASP A 79 8.24 3.94 -15.92
N LEU A 80 9.18 3.02 -16.22
CA LEU A 80 8.89 1.78 -16.95
C LEU A 80 7.78 0.98 -16.27
N PHE A 81 7.89 0.72 -14.96
CA PHE A 81 6.89 -0.06 -14.23
C PHE A 81 5.59 0.72 -14.01
N ARG A 82 5.66 2.06 -13.97
CA ARG A 82 4.46 2.92 -13.96
C ARG A 82 3.65 2.80 -15.25
N LEU A 83 4.28 2.55 -16.40
CA LEU A 83 3.59 2.34 -17.68
C LEU A 83 2.74 1.06 -17.69
N LEU A 84 3.01 0.08 -16.82
CA LEU A 84 2.26 -1.17 -16.77
C LEU A 84 0.88 -1.02 -16.17
N ALA A 85 0.75 -0.28 -15.07
CA ALA A 85 -0.49 -0.22 -14.30
C ALA A 85 -1.74 0.13 -15.12
N PRO A 86 -1.74 1.10 -16.05
CA PRO A 86 -2.95 1.47 -16.79
C PRO A 86 -3.50 0.38 -17.71
N GLN A 87 -2.63 -0.49 -18.24
CA GLN A 87 -3.00 -1.51 -19.23
C GLN A 87 -2.96 -2.94 -18.65
N HIS A 88 -2.20 -3.14 -17.58
CA HIS A 88 -1.89 -4.44 -17.01
C HIS A 88 -2.14 -4.51 -15.50
N ARG A 89 -2.96 -3.61 -14.94
CA ARG A 89 -3.29 -3.55 -13.50
C ARG A 89 -3.60 -4.92 -12.91
N ASP A 90 -4.45 -5.68 -13.59
CA ASP A 90 -4.97 -6.95 -13.07
C ASP A 90 -3.90 -8.05 -13.02
N LEU A 91 -2.83 -7.93 -13.81
CA LEU A 91 -1.67 -8.84 -13.71
C LEU A 91 -0.78 -8.52 -12.50
N LEU A 92 -0.82 -7.27 -12.03
CA LEU A 92 0.06 -6.73 -10.99
C LEU A 92 -0.56 -6.88 -9.60
N LEU A 93 -1.89 -6.92 -9.51
CA LEU A 93 -2.62 -7.13 -8.26
C LEU A 93 -2.82 -8.60 -7.94
N ALA A 94 -3.08 -8.87 -6.66
CA ALA A 94 -3.39 -10.18 -6.16
C ALA A 94 -4.74 -10.66 -6.69
N GLU A 95 -4.76 -11.90 -7.14
CA GLU A 95 -6.00 -12.60 -7.45
C GLU A 95 -6.71 -13.00 -6.16
N SER A 96 -8.03 -13.19 -6.27
CA SER A 96 -8.84 -13.67 -5.14
C SER A 96 -8.29 -14.96 -4.52
N THR A 97 -7.71 -15.85 -5.33
CA THR A 97 -7.07 -17.08 -4.87
C THR A 97 -5.85 -16.82 -3.99
N GLU A 98 -5.02 -15.82 -4.31
CA GLU A 98 -3.85 -15.44 -3.51
C GLU A 98 -4.28 -14.76 -2.20
N VAL A 99 -5.29 -13.90 -2.25
CA VAL A 99 -5.87 -13.27 -1.03
C VAL A 99 -6.47 -14.33 -0.11
N ARG A 100 -7.16 -15.34 -0.67
CA ARG A 100 -7.77 -16.45 0.07
C ARG A 100 -6.77 -17.42 0.70
N GLN A 101 -5.48 -17.33 0.37
CA GLN A 101 -4.46 -18.06 1.12
C GLN A 101 -4.16 -17.44 2.49
N LEU A 102 -4.53 -16.18 2.70
CA LEU A 102 -4.30 -15.44 3.94
C LEU A 102 -5.52 -15.37 4.85
N VAL A 103 -6.71 -15.54 4.27
CA VAL A 103 -7.99 -15.41 4.98
C VAL A 103 -8.72 -16.75 4.91
N PRO A 104 -9.26 -17.26 6.03
CA PRO A 104 -10.08 -18.48 6.03
C PRO A 104 -11.13 -18.50 4.92
N SER A 105 -11.28 -19.66 4.27
CA SER A 105 -12.15 -19.82 3.10
C SER A 105 -13.64 -19.67 3.40
N ASP A 106 -14.04 -19.87 4.65
CA ASP A 106 -15.40 -19.77 5.16
C ASP A 106 -15.83 -18.33 5.47
N LEU A 107 -14.90 -17.37 5.53
CA LEU A 107 -15.23 -15.97 5.76
C LEU A 107 -15.77 -15.30 4.47
N PRO A 108 -16.95 -14.67 4.50
CA PRO A 108 -17.45 -13.94 3.34
C PRO A 108 -16.63 -12.66 3.12
N GLN A 109 -16.43 -12.30 1.84
CA GLN A 109 -15.94 -10.97 1.51
C GLN A 109 -17.11 -9.99 1.64
N VAL A 110 -17.02 -9.07 2.60
CA VAL A 110 -18.08 -8.08 2.85
C VAL A 110 -17.89 -6.84 2.00
N LEU A 111 -16.66 -6.32 1.89
CA LEU A 111 -16.36 -5.07 1.19
C LEU A 111 -14.98 -5.14 0.52
N CYS A 112 -14.88 -4.62 -0.70
CA CYS A 112 -13.62 -4.35 -1.38
C CYS A 112 -13.52 -2.85 -1.70
N LEU A 113 -12.38 -2.22 -1.42
CA LEU A 113 -12.15 -0.78 -1.60
C LEU A 113 -11.32 -0.50 -2.86
N ASP A 114 -11.85 -0.90 -4.01
CA ASP A 114 -11.22 -0.75 -5.33
C ASP A 114 -11.30 0.65 -5.94
N ASP A 115 -12.16 1.53 -5.41
CA ASP A 115 -12.16 2.95 -5.73
C ASP A 115 -12.58 3.73 -4.48
N TRP A 116 -11.65 4.41 -3.81
CA TRP A 116 -11.91 5.11 -2.56
C TRP A 116 -11.20 6.45 -2.54
N HIS A 117 -11.80 7.39 -1.80
CA HIS A 117 -11.24 8.72 -1.61
C HIS A 117 -10.38 8.74 -0.34
N HIS A 118 -9.06 8.85 -0.52
CA HIS A 118 -8.11 8.91 0.57
C HIS A 118 -8.01 10.33 1.13
N THR A 119 -8.34 10.49 2.42
CA THR A 119 -8.12 11.75 3.14
C THR A 119 -6.86 11.62 3.98
N THR A 120 -5.89 12.53 3.78
CA THR A 120 -4.65 12.53 4.57
C THR A 120 -4.97 12.72 6.04
N LEU A 121 -4.61 11.73 6.87
CA LEU A 121 -4.62 11.86 8.31
C LEU A 121 -3.48 12.79 8.72
N ARG A 122 -3.80 14.06 8.93
CA ARG A 122 -2.81 15.01 9.46
C ARG A 122 -2.71 14.82 10.96
N VAL A 123 -1.50 14.72 11.47
CA VAL A 123 -1.23 14.70 12.91
C VAL A 123 -0.98 16.13 13.34
N ARG A 124 -1.64 16.57 14.41
CA ARG A 124 -1.39 17.89 14.96
C ARG A 124 0.07 17.95 15.43
N PRO A 125 0.86 18.96 15.02
CA PRO A 125 2.21 19.11 15.54
C PRO A 125 2.17 19.21 17.07
N PRO A 126 3.15 18.62 17.78
CA PRO A 126 3.22 18.70 19.23
C PRO A 126 3.29 20.18 19.66
N SER A 127 2.58 20.55 20.73
CA SER A 127 2.68 21.91 21.25
C SER A 127 4.08 22.14 21.83
N PRO A 128 4.61 23.38 21.81
CA PRO A 128 5.91 23.71 22.42
C PRO A 128 5.99 23.36 23.91
N GLU A 129 4.84 23.32 24.59
CA GLU A 129 4.71 22.91 25.99
C GLU A 129 4.79 21.39 26.16
N ARG A 130 4.12 20.61 25.28
CA ARG A 130 4.26 19.14 25.23
C ARG A 130 5.70 18.73 24.99
N GLU A 131 6.40 19.42 24.10
CA GLU A 131 7.79 19.13 23.77
C GLU A 131 8.72 19.46 24.95
N ARG A 132 8.50 20.58 25.63
CA ARG A 132 9.18 20.90 26.90
C ARG A 132 8.92 19.86 27.99
N GLN A 133 7.68 19.41 28.16
CA GLN A 133 7.35 18.35 29.13
C GLN A 133 8.00 17.01 28.78
N ARG A 134 8.08 16.67 27.49
CA ARG A 134 8.77 15.47 27.01
C ARG A 134 10.26 15.52 27.33
N GLN A 135 10.92 16.64 27.01
CA GLN A 135 12.33 16.86 27.32
C GLN A 135 12.62 16.83 28.82
N LEU A 136 11.76 17.46 29.63
CA LEU A 136 11.85 17.40 31.10
C LEU A 136 11.69 15.97 31.62
N HIS A 137 10.71 15.23 31.13
CA HIS A 137 10.48 13.84 31.52
C HIS A 137 11.65 12.93 31.14
N GLU A 138 12.20 13.06 29.92
CA GLU A 138 13.39 12.34 29.48
C GLU A 138 14.63 12.71 30.32
N SER A 139 14.74 13.97 30.76
CA SER A 139 15.85 14.40 31.63
C SER A 139 15.73 13.88 33.07
N LEU A 140 14.50 13.69 33.58
CA LEU A 140 14.21 13.30 34.95
C LEU A 140 14.05 11.79 35.13
N THR A 141 13.70 11.06 34.06
CA THR A 141 13.46 9.63 34.09
C THR A 141 14.28 8.94 33.00
N ARG A 142 15.03 7.89 33.35
CA ARG A 142 15.74 7.03 32.36
C ARG A 142 14.79 6.14 31.54
N HIS A 143 13.49 6.47 31.54
CA HIS A 143 12.45 5.73 30.85
C HIS A 143 11.90 6.59 29.71
N ALA A 144 11.57 5.93 28.60
CA ALA A 144 10.88 6.61 27.51
C ALA A 144 9.53 7.14 28.05
N PRO A 145 9.16 8.40 27.74
CA PRO A 145 7.86 8.92 28.11
C PRO A 145 6.75 8.02 27.54
N PRO A 146 5.62 7.86 28.27
CA PRO A 146 4.49 7.10 27.75
C PRO A 146 4.09 7.65 26.38
N HIS A 147 3.87 6.76 25.40
CA HIS A 147 3.46 7.12 24.04
C HIS A 147 2.09 7.79 24.06
N ASN A 148 2.05 9.09 24.33
CA ASN A 148 0.84 9.87 24.26
C ASN A 148 0.63 10.25 22.78
N ARG A 149 -0.17 9.45 22.06
CA ARG A 149 -0.42 9.63 20.62
C ARG A 149 -0.76 11.11 20.36
N ALA A 150 -0.05 11.72 19.42
CA ALA A 150 -0.38 13.07 18.98
C ALA A 150 -1.79 13.04 18.35
N PRO A 151 -2.70 13.95 18.75
CA PRO A 151 -4.05 13.93 18.23
C PRO A 151 -4.03 14.21 16.72
N PHE A 152 -4.85 13.50 15.96
CA PHE A 152 -5.06 13.83 14.56
C PHE A 152 -5.72 15.22 14.44
N GLU A 153 -5.29 16.01 13.47
CA GLU A 153 -5.92 17.27 13.06
C GLU A 153 -7.30 17.01 12.45
N VAL A 154 -7.46 15.90 11.71
CA VAL A 154 -8.75 15.37 11.24
C VAL A 154 -8.90 13.95 11.77
N ARG A 155 -9.94 13.68 12.56
CA ARG A 155 -10.14 12.34 13.13
C ARG A 155 -10.73 11.41 12.06
N PRO A 156 -10.48 10.10 12.13
CA PRO A 156 -11.17 9.14 11.28
C PRO A 156 -12.70 9.26 11.36
N SER A 157 -13.25 9.57 12.54
CA SER A 157 -14.68 9.80 12.74
C SER A 157 -15.25 11.03 12.04
N ASP A 158 -14.40 11.94 11.54
CA ASP A 158 -14.82 13.15 10.82
C ASP A 158 -14.78 12.93 9.29
N ILE A 159 -14.34 11.76 8.84
CA ILE A 159 -14.18 11.40 7.43
C ILE A 159 -15.30 10.43 7.03
N GLU A 160 -16.13 10.85 6.07
CA GLU A 160 -17.28 10.10 5.56
C GLU A 160 -16.95 8.64 5.23
N THR A 161 -15.89 8.39 4.45
CA THR A 161 -15.53 7.03 4.01
C THR A 161 -15.18 6.12 5.19
N TYR A 162 -14.54 6.64 6.24
CA TYR A 162 -14.25 5.86 7.44
C TYR A 162 -15.50 5.59 8.28
N GLN A 163 -16.44 6.53 8.36
CA GLN A 163 -17.74 6.30 9.00
C GLN A 163 -18.50 5.17 8.28
N GLN A 164 -18.58 5.23 6.93
CA GLN A 164 -19.26 4.22 6.13
C GLN A 164 -18.58 2.85 6.23
N ILE A 165 -17.24 2.78 6.17
CA ILE A 165 -16.50 1.52 6.38
C ILE A 165 -16.80 0.95 7.77
N SER A 166 -16.84 1.80 8.80
CA SER A 166 -17.20 1.37 10.16
C SER A 166 -18.61 0.79 10.22
N GLU A 167 -19.58 1.41 9.54
CA GLU A 167 -20.96 0.92 9.47
C GLU A 167 -21.02 -0.46 8.78
N VAL A 168 -20.31 -0.64 7.66
CA VAL A 168 -20.22 -1.92 6.95
C VAL A 168 -19.59 -2.99 7.83
N LEU A 169 -18.51 -2.67 8.55
CA LEU A 169 -17.84 -3.62 9.44
C LEU A 169 -18.74 -4.03 10.63
N ALA A 170 -19.53 -3.11 11.17
CA ALA A 170 -20.43 -3.39 12.29
C ALA A 170 -21.67 -4.20 11.90
N THR A 171 -22.15 -4.03 10.66
CA THR A 171 -23.41 -4.62 10.19
C THR A 171 -23.22 -5.77 9.21
N ALA A 172 -22.00 -5.95 8.70
CA ALA A 172 -21.67 -6.80 7.56
C ALA A 172 -22.50 -6.51 6.29
N ASN A 173 -23.05 -5.29 6.15
CA ASN A 173 -23.90 -4.90 5.03
C ASN A 173 -23.19 -3.89 4.11
N PRO A 174 -22.75 -4.29 2.89
CA PRO A 174 -22.01 -3.42 1.99
C PRO A 174 -22.81 -2.22 1.46
N SER A 175 -24.15 -2.23 1.56
CA SER A 175 -24.97 -1.12 1.06
C SER A 175 -24.79 0.18 1.86
N HIS A 176 -24.13 0.12 3.02
CA HIS A 176 -23.74 1.31 3.78
C HIS A 176 -22.52 2.05 3.21
N TYR A 177 -21.75 1.44 2.30
CA TYR A 177 -20.66 2.12 1.61
C TYR A 177 -21.18 2.82 0.35
N GLN A 178 -21.47 4.11 0.49
CA GLN A 178 -21.97 5.00 -0.57
C GLN A 178 -21.22 6.34 -0.51
N PRO A 179 -19.92 6.38 -0.88
CA PRO A 179 -19.13 7.59 -0.77
C PRO A 179 -19.67 8.67 -1.71
N THR A 180 -19.81 9.90 -1.23
CA THR A 180 -20.27 11.02 -2.06
C THR A 180 -19.15 11.61 -2.94
N ARG A 181 -17.89 11.36 -2.57
CA ARG A 181 -16.71 11.81 -3.32
C ARG A 181 -16.18 10.69 -4.22
N PRO A 182 -15.77 11.00 -5.46
CA PRO A 182 -15.09 10.03 -6.31
C PRO A 182 -13.75 9.63 -5.69
N GLY A 183 -13.30 8.41 -5.97
CA GLY A 183 -12.00 7.95 -5.53
C GLY A 183 -10.86 8.78 -6.13
N ASP A 184 -9.79 8.93 -5.37
CA ASP A 184 -8.64 9.79 -5.72
C ASP A 184 -7.31 9.02 -5.67
N LYS A 185 -7.38 7.69 -5.87
CA LYS A 185 -6.23 6.79 -5.82
C LYS A 185 -5.18 7.00 -6.90
N HIS A 186 -5.48 7.85 -7.89
CA HIS A 186 -4.52 8.22 -8.90
C HIS A 186 -3.31 8.88 -8.23
N TRP A 187 -2.11 8.33 -8.44
CA TRP A 187 -0.87 8.78 -7.80
C TRP A 187 -0.51 10.25 -7.99
N ARG A 188 -0.99 10.89 -9.06
CA ARG A 188 -0.88 12.35 -9.26
C ARG A 188 -1.42 13.14 -8.06
N ASN A 189 -2.37 12.57 -7.32
CA ASN A 189 -2.90 13.13 -6.08
C ASN A 189 -1.97 12.86 -4.87
N TRP A 190 -1.02 11.94 -5.03
CA TRP A 190 -0.10 11.42 -4.01
C TRP A 190 1.36 11.39 -4.48
N PRO A 191 1.92 12.51 -4.98
CA PRO A 191 3.23 12.53 -5.67
C PRO A 191 4.42 12.13 -4.77
N MET A 192 4.26 12.24 -3.45
CA MET A 192 5.28 11.85 -2.46
C MET A 192 5.14 10.40 -1.99
N SER A 193 4.11 9.67 -2.43
CA SER A 193 3.87 8.29 -2.03
C SER A 193 4.93 7.37 -2.67
N GLY A 194 5.63 6.59 -1.84
CA GLY A 194 6.73 5.71 -2.28
C GLY A 194 8.11 6.37 -2.37
N ALA A 195 8.26 7.65 -2.02
CA ALA A 195 9.54 8.38 -2.06
C ALA A 195 10.38 8.26 -0.77
N LEU A 196 10.21 7.20 0.03
CA LEU A 196 10.91 6.97 1.32
C LEU A 196 11.94 5.84 1.22
#